data_AF-A0A7X3LA48-F1
#
_entry.id   AF-A0A7X3LA48-F1
#
_cell.length_a   1.000
_cell.length_b   1.000
_cell.length_c   1.000
_cell.angle_alpha   90.00
_cell.angle_beta   90.00
_cell.angle_gamma   90.00
#
_symmetry.space_group_name_H-M   'P 1'
#
loop_
_entity.id
_entity.type
_entity.pdbx_description
1 polymer ?
#
loop_
_entity_poly.entity_id
_entity_poly.type
_entity_poly.pdbx_seq_one_letter_code
_entity_poly.pdbx_strand_id
1 'polypeptide(L)'
;MAKDERSTLPGPMPDHEDAVKAEVEQVSSKIDKAFRKLAKKMRERADKAKAKADGTRKPERRAVLLRRCELYADAATHIEGRFSGGED
;
A
#
# COMPACT_ATOMS: atom_id res chain seq x y z
N MET A 1 -41.12 -25.92 -40.55
CA MET A 1 -40.25 -26.73 -39.66
C MET A 1 -38.82 -26.26 -39.90
N ALA A 2 -38.26 -25.49 -38.96
CA ALA A 2 -37.13 -25.85 -38.08
C ALA A 2 -35.79 -25.94 -38.86
N LYS A 3 -34.71 -25.25 -38.50
CA LYS A 3 -34.14 -25.09 -37.15
C LYS A 3 -33.37 -23.77 -37.02
N ASP A 4 -33.63 -23.06 -35.93
CA ASP A 4 -32.72 -22.06 -35.36
C ASP A 4 -31.43 -22.77 -34.89
N GLU A 5 -30.33 -22.51 -35.57
CA GLU A 5 -28.99 -22.89 -35.12
C GLU A 5 -28.62 -21.99 -33.95
N ARG A 6 -28.90 -22.49 -32.74
CA ARG A 6 -28.44 -21.90 -31.47
C ARG A 6 -26.95 -21.55 -31.57
N SER A 7 -26.68 -20.26 -31.63
CA SER A 7 -25.38 -19.65 -31.39
C SER A 7 -24.84 -20.17 -30.06
N THR A 8 -23.92 -21.13 -30.14
CA THR A 8 -23.18 -21.61 -28.99
C THR A 8 -22.04 -20.62 -28.78
N LEU A 9 -22.38 -19.50 -28.13
CA LEU A 9 -21.35 -18.65 -27.55
C LEU A 9 -20.64 -19.49 -26.48
N PRO A 10 -19.31 -19.60 -26.51
CA PRO A 10 -18.59 -20.30 -25.46
C PRO A 10 -18.91 -19.59 -24.15
N GLY A 11 -19.44 -20.33 -23.18
CA GLY A 11 -19.64 -19.82 -21.83
C GLY A 11 -18.31 -19.35 -21.22
N PRO A 12 -18.34 -18.57 -20.12
CA PRO A 12 -17.12 -18.15 -19.44
C PRO A 12 -16.31 -19.38 -19.09
N MET A 13 -15.07 -19.46 -19.60
CA MET A 13 -14.17 -20.57 -19.29
C MET A 13 -13.67 -20.39 -17.86
N PRO A 14 -14.02 -21.28 -16.90
CA PRO A 14 -13.68 -21.11 -15.48
C PRO A 14 -12.17 -20.94 -15.24
N ASP A 15 -11.36 -21.67 -16.02
CA ASP A 15 -9.90 -21.61 -15.97
C ASP A 15 -9.33 -20.21 -16.25
N HIS A 16 -10.01 -19.41 -17.07
CA HIS A 16 -9.58 -18.03 -17.34
C HIS A 16 -9.89 -17.11 -16.15
N GLU A 17 -11.05 -17.25 -15.53
CA GLU A 17 -11.41 -16.41 -14.38
C GLU A 17 -10.50 -16.69 -13.18
N ASP A 18 -10.17 -17.96 -12.94
CA ASP A 18 -9.26 -18.37 -11.88
C ASP A 18 -7.81 -17.94 -12.15
N ALA A 19 -7.35 -17.99 -13.40
CA ALA A 19 -6.04 -17.47 -13.79
C ALA A 19 -5.93 -15.95 -13.57
N VAL A 20 -6.98 -15.19 -13.92
CA VAL A 20 -7.02 -13.74 -13.70
C VAL A 20 -7.04 -13.41 -12.20
N LYS A 21 -7.83 -14.14 -11.39
CA LYS A 21 -7.82 -13.97 -9.93
C LYS A 21 -6.44 -14.22 -9.34
N ALA A 22 -5.78 -15.31 -9.74
CA ALA A 22 -4.44 -15.63 -9.26
C ALA A 22 -3.41 -14.55 -9.62
N GLU A 23 -3.49 -13.98 -10.84
CA GLU A 23 -2.64 -12.86 -11.23
C GLU A 23 -2.91 -11.60 -10.40
N VAL A 24 -4.18 -11.26 -10.20
CA VAL A 24 -4.60 -10.12 -9.37
C VAL A 24 -4.08 -10.26 -7.94
N GLU A 25 -4.24 -11.44 -7.33
CA GLU A 25 -3.72 -11.72 -5.98
C GLU A 25 -2.19 -11.60 -5.94
N GLN A 26 -1.50 -12.15 -6.93
CA GLN A 26 -0.04 -12.10 -7.01
C GLN A 26 0.47 -10.66 -7.13
N VAL A 27 -0.14 -9.86 -8.01
CA VAL A 27 0.22 -8.46 -8.22
C VAL A 27 -0.11 -7.64 -6.98
N SER A 28 -1.29 -7.81 -6.41
CA SER A 28 -1.72 -7.12 -5.18
C SER A 28 -0.77 -7.44 -4.03
N SER A 29 -0.39 -8.70 -3.83
CA SER A 29 0.59 -9.11 -2.81
C SER A 29 1.96 -8.43 -2.99
N LYS A 30 2.43 -8.28 -4.24
CA LYS A 30 3.68 -7.56 -4.55
C LYS A 30 3.57 -6.08 -4.21
N ILE A 31 2.43 -5.46 -4.53
CA ILE A 31 2.12 -4.06 -4.22
C ILE A 31 2.12 -3.85 -2.71
N ASP A 32 1.38 -4.67 -1.97
CA ASP A 32 1.30 -4.64 -0.50
C ASP A 32 2.68 -4.74 0.13
N LYS A 33 3.51 -5.68 -0.34
CA LYS A 33 4.86 -5.87 0.16
C LYS A 33 5.75 -4.65 -0.09
N ALA A 34 5.62 -4.01 -1.24
CA ALA A 34 6.39 -2.81 -1.58
C ALA A 34 6.01 -1.63 -0.67
N PHE A 35 4.71 -1.41 -0.47
CA PHE A 35 4.23 -0.33 0.38
C PHE A 35 4.49 -0.58 1.87
N ARG A 36 4.33 -1.80 2.38
CA ARG A 36 4.73 -2.15 3.76
C ARG A 36 6.19 -1.85 4.02
N LYS A 37 7.07 -2.15 3.04
CA LYS A 37 8.50 -1.76 3.12
C LYS A 37 8.68 -0.25 3.13
N LEU A 38 7.90 0.50 2.35
CA LEU A 38 7.97 1.96 2.30
C LEU A 38 7.51 2.57 3.63
N ALA A 39 6.37 2.13 4.18
CA ALA A 39 5.88 2.56 5.48
C ALA A 39 6.91 2.30 6.59
N LYS A 40 7.50 1.10 6.62
CA LYS A 40 8.58 0.77 7.56
C LYS A 40 9.74 1.76 7.46
N LYS A 41 10.20 2.07 6.24
CA LYS A 41 11.29 3.05 6.03
C LYS A 41 10.90 4.45 6.51
N MET A 42 9.64 4.85 6.35
CA MET A 42 9.18 6.15 6.84
C MET A 42 9.18 6.19 8.37
N ARG A 43 8.73 5.12 9.04
CA ARG A 43 8.83 4.99 10.52
C ARG A 43 10.29 5.05 11.00
N GLU A 44 11.18 4.30 10.38
CA GLU A 44 12.62 4.32 10.71
C GLU A 44 13.23 5.74 10.58
N ARG A 45 12.78 6.52 9.58
CA ARG A 45 13.21 7.92 9.41
C ARG A 45 12.62 8.84 10.46
N ALA A 46 11.37 8.62 10.87
CA ALA A 46 10.75 9.34 11.97
C ALA A 46 11.53 9.10 13.28
N ASP A 47 11.79 7.84 13.62
CA ASP A 47 12.57 7.45 14.80
C ASP A 47 13.97 8.07 14.79
N LYS A 48 14.64 8.04 13.64
CA LYS A 48 15.96 8.69 13.49
C LYS A 48 15.89 10.21 13.65
N ALA A 49 14.81 10.86 13.20
CA ALA A 49 14.62 12.29 13.37
C ALA A 49 14.35 12.63 14.84
N LYS A 50 13.54 11.81 15.53
CA LYS A 50 13.25 11.92 16.96
C LYS A 50 14.52 11.76 17.81
N ALA A 51 15.29 10.69 17.59
CA ALA A 51 16.56 10.46 18.30
C ALA A 51 17.56 11.63 18.11
N LYS A 52 17.59 12.24 16.92
CA LYS A 52 18.39 13.45 16.69
C LYS A 52 17.83 14.68 17.42
N ALA A 53 16.52 14.82 17.51
CA ALA A 53 15.88 15.91 18.24
C ALA A 53 16.21 15.82 19.73
N ASP A 54 16.15 14.63 20.31
CA ASP A 54 16.45 14.37 21.73
C ASP A 54 17.91 14.72 22.08
N GLY A 55 18.85 14.47 21.15
CA GLY A 55 20.25 14.87 21.31
C GLY A 55 20.56 16.36 21.03
N THR A 56 19.58 17.15 20.57
CA THR A 56 19.82 18.54 20.14
C THR A 56 19.45 19.54 21.22
N ARG A 57 20.45 20.30 21.71
CA ARG A 57 20.26 21.36 22.72
C ARG A 57 19.71 22.69 22.16
N LYS A 58 19.89 22.93 20.85
CA LYS A 58 19.43 24.17 20.21
C LYS A 58 17.94 24.08 19.88
N PRO A 59 17.09 24.98 20.41
CA PRO A 59 15.64 24.85 20.29
C PRO A 59 15.16 24.97 18.84
N GLU A 60 15.73 25.86 18.01
CA GLU A 60 15.26 26.01 16.61
C GLU A 60 15.57 24.75 15.79
N ARG A 61 16.79 24.22 15.95
CA ARG A 61 17.17 22.96 15.28
C ARG A 61 16.33 21.78 15.77
N ARG A 62 16.01 21.72 17.07
CA ARG A 62 15.14 20.68 17.63
C ARG A 62 13.73 20.76 17.03
N ALA A 63 13.16 21.95 16.90
CA ALA A 63 11.84 22.15 16.29
C ALA A 63 11.78 21.65 14.84
N VAL A 64 12.82 21.93 14.03
CA VAL A 64 12.91 21.41 12.66
C VAL A 64 12.98 19.88 12.63
N LEU A 65 13.72 19.27 13.55
CA LEU A 65 13.85 17.81 13.65
C LEU A 65 12.53 17.15 14.06
N LEU A 66 11.80 17.76 15.00
CA LEU A 66 10.48 17.30 15.43
C LEU A 66 9.47 17.38 14.29
N ARG A 67 9.40 18.51 13.57
CA ARG A 67 8.52 18.63 12.39
C ARG A 67 8.84 17.59 11.33
N ARG A 68 10.13 17.28 11.13
CA ARG A 68 10.54 16.22 10.21
C ARG A 68 10.13 14.83 10.70
N CYS A 69 10.16 14.59 12.01
CA CYS A 69 9.66 13.35 12.61
C CYS A 69 8.17 13.17 12.32
N GLU A 70 7.36 14.21 12.58
CA GLU A 70 5.91 14.24 12.31
C GLU A 70 5.62 13.92 10.84
N LEU A 71 6.27 14.62 9.90
CA LEU A 71 6.06 14.39 8.46
C LEU A 71 6.37 12.95 8.03
N TYR A 72 7.41 12.33 8.59
CA TYR A 72 7.71 10.93 8.29
C TYR A 72 6.73 9.95 8.94
N ALA A 73 6.24 10.25 10.15
CA ALA A 73 5.22 9.45 10.82
C ALA A 73 3.89 9.51 10.06
N ASP A 74 3.43 10.71 9.70
CA ASP A 74 2.21 10.92 8.92
C ASP A 74 2.27 10.21 7.56
N ALA A 75 3.41 10.29 6.87
CA ALA A 75 3.62 9.57 5.63
C ALA A 75 3.53 8.04 5.81
N ALA A 76 4.08 7.50 6.90
CA ALA A 76 3.94 6.08 7.21
C ALA A 76 2.47 5.69 7.45
N THR A 77 1.76 6.47 8.25
CA THR A 77 0.33 6.27 8.55
C THR A 77 -0.52 6.36 7.30
N HIS A 78 -0.27 7.32 6.40
CA HIS A 78 -1.03 7.42 5.15
C HIS A 78 -0.79 6.22 4.23
N ILE A 79 0.45 5.71 4.16
CA ILE A 79 0.75 4.50 3.39
C ILE A 79 0.05 3.28 3.99
N GLU A 80 0.04 3.16 5.32
CA GLU A 80 -0.60 2.04 6.02
C GLU A 80 -2.14 2.11 5.97
N GLY A 81 -2.70 3.32 6.04
CA GLY A 81 -4.13 3.59 5.94
C GLY A 81 -4.73 3.16 4.61
N ARG A 82 -3.95 3.21 3.52
CA ARG A 82 -4.37 2.66 2.22
C ARG A 82 -4.57 1.15 2.23
N PHE A 83 -4.01 0.42 3.21
CA PHE A 83 -4.24 -1.03 3.37
C PHE A 83 -5.34 -1.35 4.36
N SER A 84 -5.83 -0.38 5.14
CA SER A 84 -7.01 -0.54 6.00
C SER A 84 -8.30 -0.10 5.31
N GLY A 85 -8.23 0.66 4.21
CA GLY A 85 -9.37 1.22 3.47
C GLY A 85 -10.03 0.24 2.49
N GLY A 86 -10.51 -0.89 3.01
CA GLY A 86 -11.52 -1.73 2.35
C GLY A 86 -12.96 -1.30 2.64
N GLU A 87 -13.19 -0.17 3.29
CA GLU A 87 -14.51 0.45 3.52
C GLU A 87 -14.36 1.98 3.51
N ASP A 88 -14.78 2.60 2.41
CA ASP A 88 -15.41 3.93 2.32
C ASP A 88 -16.30 3.93 1.06
#